data_AF-A0A8T0H156-F1
#
_entry.id   AF-A0A8T0H156-F1
#
_cell.length_a   1.000
_cell.length_b   1.000
_cell.length_c   1.000
_cell.angle_alpha   90.00
_cell.angle_beta   90.00
_cell.angle_gamma   90.00
#
_symmetry.space_group_name_H-M   'P 1'
#
loop_
_entity.id
_entity.type
_entity.pdbx_description
1 polymer ?
#
loop_
_entity_poly.entity_id
_entity_poly.type
_entity_poly.pdbx_seq_one_letter_code
_entity_poly.pdbx_strand_id
1 'polypeptide(L)'
;MGACASRGYHPALEKPKSSSKGARTSSFAKPKDLSFTYENRIVSTTVGKSTAIDDLHSFLLSEFGIDESTHVVSGVLVTVTGPLMPFFMLPYLHPNTEDNPYRIILAPIKEFAINNWGCAPDEQEQADATFEWSQVEELMRASGDSDQNLYDSPSSSLLASRIFELLRRYGYIRLHLPSSSPIPEIVQAATTSVHRYFAKPEDEKRKKFLGFNQQKFVGFSHAKGSARQFIQLRTTRRKITNTDKVVPVFDVELTQAYLALQSIAYQLFKLMCHPGLTSQTHLSPELYSSHVDAPCSSLESFNECESVPSNQFVGTNVFRIYQYLRDGLKKGSDSDSSPSPGFMGAATTVHSDMGLLTVSPHSNLPGLTVLKHSDASRWVNVEMKPGSSCVDGSDLEKNYIFVFAGETMAQLTKGYLLAPLHFVDERTPTVPRFSMPFFLRARQKAVLPAVEGFCGAMTVEHFMTKVLHQWKQVWGEKPTTDF
;
A
#
# COMPACT_ATOMS: atom_id res chain seq x y z
N MET A 1 -53.94 -26.45 -4.37
CA MET A 1 -54.98 -26.22 -3.34
C MET A 1 -54.89 -27.33 -2.31
N GLY A 2 -54.57 -26.97 -1.05
CA GLY A 2 -54.65 -27.82 0.16
C GLY A 2 -53.69 -29.03 0.20
N ALA A 3 -53.18 -29.49 1.33
CA ALA A 3 -53.05 -29.01 2.71
C ALA A 3 -52.06 -30.00 3.36
N CYS A 4 -51.16 -29.58 4.24
CA CYS A 4 -50.57 -30.53 5.20
C CYS A 4 -50.02 -29.84 6.46
N ALA A 5 -50.81 -29.99 7.53
CA ALA A 5 -50.45 -30.34 8.89
C ALA A 5 -49.32 -29.58 9.61
N SER A 6 -49.78 -28.75 10.54
CA SER A 6 -49.12 -28.32 11.78
C SER A 6 -48.65 -29.50 12.67
N ARG A 7 -47.41 -29.43 13.15
CA ARG A 7 -47.01 -30.01 14.44
C ARG A 7 -46.20 -28.98 15.22
N GLY A 8 -46.70 -28.63 16.40
CA GLY A 8 -46.04 -27.74 17.33
C GLY A 8 -44.80 -28.37 17.96
N TYR A 9 -43.82 -27.53 18.25
CA TYR A 9 -42.71 -27.84 19.14
C TYR A 9 -42.54 -26.67 20.11
N HIS A 10 -42.69 -26.97 21.40
CA HIS A 10 -42.30 -26.10 22.51
C HIS A 10 -40.76 -26.06 22.59
N PRO A 11 -40.09 -24.90 22.67
CA PRO A 11 -38.70 -24.85 23.05
C PRO A 11 -38.61 -24.87 24.58
N ALA A 12 -38.06 -25.96 25.12
CA ALA A 12 -37.53 -25.98 26.47
C ALA A 12 -36.26 -25.12 26.50
N LEU A 13 -36.23 -24.17 27.42
CA LEU A 13 -35.07 -23.34 27.77
C LEU A 13 -33.95 -24.22 28.34
N GLU A 14 -33.01 -24.63 27.50
CA GLU A 14 -31.68 -25.03 27.98
C GLU A 14 -30.79 -23.78 28.12
N LYS A 15 -30.32 -23.56 29.34
CA LYS A 15 -29.33 -22.54 29.68
C LYS A 15 -28.07 -22.73 28.82
N PRO A 16 -27.52 -21.68 28.17
CA PRO A 16 -26.23 -21.80 27.52
C PRO A 16 -25.17 -22.04 28.60
N LYS A 17 -24.53 -23.21 28.54
CA LYS A 17 -23.30 -23.47 29.28
C LYS A 17 -22.24 -22.49 28.75
N SER A 18 -21.84 -21.57 29.61
CA SER A 18 -20.73 -20.65 29.39
C SER A 18 -19.42 -21.44 29.29
N SER A 19 -19.01 -21.78 28.07
CA SER A 19 -17.59 -22.06 27.79
C SER A 19 -16.97 -20.77 27.28
N SER A 20 -16.60 -19.88 28.21
CA SER A 20 -15.64 -18.80 27.95
C SER A 20 -14.28 -19.43 27.63
N LYS A 21 -14.10 -19.86 26.39
CA LYS A 21 -12.75 -20.05 25.84
C LYS A 21 -12.18 -18.65 25.67
N GLY A 22 -11.37 -18.23 26.63
CA GLY A 22 -10.71 -16.93 26.62
C GLY A 22 -10.00 -16.71 25.28
N ALA A 23 -10.23 -15.55 24.70
CA ALA A 23 -9.36 -15.01 23.68
C ALA A 23 -7.93 -15.07 24.24
N ARG A 24 -7.04 -15.81 23.58
CA ARG A 24 -5.65 -15.83 23.98
C ARG A 24 -5.09 -14.44 23.67
N THR A 25 -4.53 -13.80 24.68
CA THR A 25 -3.95 -12.48 24.58
C THR A 25 -2.61 -12.59 23.84
N SER A 26 -2.44 -11.85 22.74
CA SER A 26 -1.16 -11.74 22.04
C SER A 26 -0.11 -11.12 22.96
N SER A 27 0.89 -11.91 23.36
CA SER A 27 1.93 -11.53 24.33
C SER A 27 3.26 -11.13 23.67
N PHE A 28 4.03 -10.24 24.30
CA PHE A 28 5.36 -9.85 23.82
C PHE A 28 6.40 -10.96 24.10
N ALA A 29 7.20 -11.35 23.11
CA ALA A 29 8.14 -12.48 23.27
C ALA A 29 9.26 -12.23 24.31
N LYS A 30 9.68 -10.97 24.49
CA LYS A 30 10.69 -10.51 25.47
C LYS A 30 10.26 -9.15 26.02
N PRO A 31 10.59 -8.82 27.29
CA PRO A 31 10.44 -7.48 27.82
C PRO A 31 11.15 -6.44 26.94
N LYS A 32 10.48 -5.34 26.65
CA LYS A 32 10.99 -4.21 25.86
C LYS A 32 10.61 -2.92 26.55
N ASP A 33 11.54 -1.99 26.67
CA ASP A 33 11.24 -0.64 27.11
C ASP A 33 10.70 0.15 25.92
N LEU A 34 9.51 0.72 26.11
CA LEU A 34 8.81 1.51 25.12
C LEU A 34 8.48 2.88 25.70
N SER A 35 8.79 3.92 24.93
CA SER A 35 8.44 5.31 25.20
C SER A 35 7.37 5.76 24.23
N PHE A 36 6.33 6.39 24.73
CA PHE A 36 5.19 6.91 23.97
C PHE A 36 5.06 8.41 24.17
N THR A 37 4.56 9.11 23.16
CA THR A 37 4.28 10.56 23.26
C THR A 37 2.87 10.89 22.80
N TYR A 38 2.26 11.83 23.51
CA TYR A 38 1.02 12.48 23.12
C TYR A 38 1.10 13.95 23.53
N GLU A 39 0.77 14.83 22.58
CA GLU A 39 1.00 16.28 22.72
C GLU A 39 2.46 16.57 23.13
N ASN A 40 2.68 17.08 24.34
CA ASN A 40 4.01 17.42 24.86
C ASN A 40 4.43 16.54 26.05
N ARG A 41 3.78 15.38 26.25
CA ARG A 41 4.07 14.46 27.36
C ARG A 41 4.64 13.16 26.83
N ILE A 42 5.65 12.64 27.53
CA ILE A 42 6.28 11.35 27.25
C ILE A 42 6.00 10.40 28.42
N VAL A 43 5.63 9.17 28.10
CA VAL A 43 5.36 8.09 29.06
C VAL A 43 6.17 6.86 28.65
N SER A 44 6.96 6.34 29.58
CA SER A 44 7.82 5.17 29.36
C SER A 44 7.30 3.99 30.18
N THR A 45 7.31 2.80 29.59
CA THR A 45 6.89 1.56 30.27
C THR A 45 7.61 0.35 29.70
N THR A 46 7.76 -0.70 30.51
CA THR A 46 8.32 -1.98 30.07
C THR A 46 7.20 -2.93 29.71
N VAL A 47 7.18 -3.38 28.47
CA VAL A 47 6.16 -4.28 27.93
C VAL A 47 6.75 -5.66 27.73
N GLY A 48 6.17 -6.68 28.39
CA GLY A 48 6.68 -8.05 28.39
C GLY A 48 5.63 -9.10 28.08
N LYS A 49 6.01 -10.37 28.21
CA LYS A 49 5.15 -11.52 27.88
C LYS A 49 3.85 -11.58 28.67
N SER A 50 3.83 -11.01 29.87
CA SER A 50 2.64 -10.94 30.71
C SER A 50 1.79 -9.69 30.49
N THR A 51 2.25 -8.72 29.69
CA THR A 51 1.49 -7.49 29.47
C THR A 51 0.37 -7.76 28.47
N ALA A 52 -0.88 -7.68 28.94
CA ALA A 52 -2.02 -7.68 28.03
C ALA A 52 -2.08 -6.34 27.29
N ILE A 53 -2.45 -6.38 26.00
CA ILE A 53 -2.58 -5.18 25.18
C ILE A 53 -3.63 -4.22 25.75
N ASP A 54 -4.73 -4.76 26.30
CA ASP A 54 -5.80 -3.97 26.93
C ASP A 54 -5.31 -3.24 28.20
N ASP A 55 -4.41 -3.86 28.97
CA ASP A 55 -3.79 -3.23 30.14
C ASP A 55 -2.87 -2.08 29.73
N LEU A 56 -2.04 -2.30 28.69
CA LEU A 56 -1.17 -1.26 28.14
C LEU A 56 -1.97 -0.10 27.56
N HIS A 57 -3.08 -0.41 26.88
CA HIS A 57 -4.00 0.59 26.34
C HIS A 57 -4.58 1.46 27.46
N SER A 58 -5.15 0.83 28.49
CA SER A 58 -5.74 1.51 29.65
C SER A 58 -4.70 2.36 30.39
N PHE A 59 -3.48 1.82 30.55
CA PHE A 59 -2.35 2.54 31.13
C PHE A 59 -2.02 3.81 30.35
N LEU A 60 -1.88 3.74 29.02
CA LEU A 60 -1.55 4.91 28.20
C LEU A 60 -2.65 5.98 28.26
N LEU A 61 -3.93 5.58 28.18
CA LEU A 61 -5.04 6.52 28.31
C LEU A 61 -5.01 7.25 29.66
N SER A 62 -4.84 6.49 30.76
CA SER A 62 -4.73 7.05 32.11
C SER A 62 -3.55 8.02 32.26
N GLU A 63 -2.35 7.61 31.83
CA GLU A 63 -1.14 8.44 31.97
C GLU A 63 -1.23 9.74 31.18
N PHE A 64 -1.84 9.71 29.98
CA PHE A 64 -2.05 10.91 29.18
C PHE A 64 -3.30 11.71 29.59
N GLY A 65 -4.12 11.22 30.51
CA GLY A 65 -5.35 11.89 30.97
C GLY A 65 -6.45 11.90 29.91
N ILE A 66 -6.53 10.84 29.12
CA ILE A 66 -7.51 10.65 28.04
C ILE A 66 -8.68 9.81 28.56
N ASP A 67 -9.91 10.25 28.26
CA ASP A 67 -11.13 9.58 28.68
C ASP A 67 -11.37 8.28 27.88
N GLU A 68 -11.22 7.15 28.57
CA GLU A 68 -11.44 5.79 28.05
C GLU A 68 -12.88 5.49 27.65
N SER A 69 -13.85 6.34 27.99
CA SER A 69 -15.25 6.22 27.56
C SER A 69 -15.51 6.87 26.21
N THR A 70 -14.55 7.67 25.70
CA THR A 70 -14.69 8.38 24.42
C THR A 70 -13.63 7.99 23.41
N HIS A 71 -12.42 7.62 23.84
CA HIS A 71 -11.29 7.36 22.96
C HIS A 71 -10.60 6.02 23.22
N VAL A 72 -9.91 5.55 22.19
CA VAL A 72 -8.99 4.42 22.23
C VAL A 72 -7.66 4.81 21.61
N VAL A 73 -6.56 4.25 22.12
CA VAL A 73 -5.30 4.22 21.37
C VAL A 73 -5.43 3.22 20.24
N SER A 74 -5.54 3.73 19.01
CA SER A 74 -5.81 2.90 17.84
C SER A 74 -4.55 2.54 17.08
N GLY A 75 -3.50 3.35 17.19
CA GLY A 75 -2.20 3.08 16.59
C GLY A 75 -1.08 3.92 17.17
N VAL A 76 0.10 3.74 16.59
CA VAL A 76 1.28 4.54 16.88
C VAL A 76 2.01 4.89 15.58
N LEU A 77 2.58 6.08 15.54
CA LEU A 77 3.45 6.50 14.46
C LEU A 77 4.90 6.14 14.81
N VAL A 78 5.51 5.28 13.99
CA VAL A 78 6.84 4.70 14.28
C VAL A 78 7.96 5.75 14.23
N THR A 79 7.84 6.73 13.36
CA THR A 79 8.70 7.93 13.24
C THR A 79 7.90 9.07 12.63
N VAL A 80 8.35 10.33 12.70
CA VAL A 80 7.63 11.48 12.11
C VAL A 80 7.15 11.26 10.67
N THR A 81 7.93 10.54 9.86
CA THR A 81 7.61 10.24 8.45
C THR A 81 7.35 8.76 8.18
N GLY A 82 7.29 7.95 9.25
CA GLY A 82 7.16 6.50 9.21
C GLY A 82 5.70 6.06 9.05
N PRO A 83 5.47 4.74 8.90
CA PRO A 83 4.13 4.21 8.79
C PRO A 83 3.35 4.39 10.10
N LEU A 84 2.04 4.59 9.95
CA LEU A 84 1.07 4.43 11.02
C LEU A 84 0.87 2.94 11.28
N MET A 85 1.17 2.49 12.49
CA MET A 85 1.06 1.10 12.89
C MET A 85 -0.14 0.90 13.83
N PRO A 86 -1.00 -0.11 13.62
CA PRO A 86 -2.10 -0.40 14.54
C PRO A 86 -1.60 -0.80 15.92
N PHE A 87 -2.37 -0.46 16.95
CA PHE A 87 -1.97 -0.67 18.35
C PHE A 87 -1.78 -2.15 18.70
N PHE A 88 -2.56 -3.05 18.11
CA PHE A 88 -2.39 -4.49 18.33
C PHE A 88 -1.07 -5.05 17.77
N MET A 89 -0.35 -4.30 16.92
CA MET A 89 0.96 -4.69 16.38
C MET A 89 2.13 -4.28 17.29
N LEU A 90 1.87 -3.62 18.43
CA LEU A 90 2.91 -3.24 19.39
C LEU A 90 3.89 -4.36 19.80
N PRO A 91 3.48 -5.64 19.94
CA PRO A 91 4.41 -6.76 20.20
C PRO A 91 5.62 -6.82 19.26
N TYR A 92 5.44 -6.34 18.03
CA TYR A 92 6.46 -6.38 16.98
C TYR A 92 7.32 -5.13 16.91
N LEU A 93 7.05 -4.07 17.68
CA LEU A 93 7.94 -2.90 17.68
C LEU A 93 9.27 -3.22 18.35
N HIS A 94 10.30 -2.52 17.89
CA HIS A 94 11.58 -2.50 18.61
C HIS A 94 11.48 -1.60 19.84
N PRO A 95 12.31 -1.86 20.86
CA PRO A 95 12.51 -0.92 21.94
C PRO A 95 12.90 0.47 21.39
N ASN A 96 12.45 1.52 22.06
CA ASN A 96 12.82 2.90 21.77
C ASN A 96 13.17 3.63 23.07
N THR A 97 13.55 4.90 22.96
CA THR A 97 13.94 5.76 24.09
C THR A 97 13.08 7.02 24.10
N GLU A 98 13.16 7.77 25.19
CA GLU A 98 12.47 9.06 25.35
C GLU A 98 12.94 10.12 24.34
N ASP A 99 14.12 9.95 23.75
CA ASP A 99 14.62 10.81 22.68
C ASP A 99 13.90 10.55 21.34
N ASN A 100 13.24 9.40 21.20
CA ASN A 100 12.48 9.02 20.00
C ASN A 100 11.23 8.21 20.37
N PRO A 101 10.25 8.85 21.06
CA PRO A 101 9.06 8.18 21.54
C PRO A 101 8.09 7.92 20.39
N TYR A 102 7.32 6.83 20.49
CA TYR A 102 6.25 6.52 19.54
C TYR A 102 5.06 7.44 19.79
N ARG A 103 4.64 8.19 18.77
CA ARG A 103 3.48 9.06 18.91
C ARG A 103 2.20 8.24 18.85
N ILE A 104 1.38 8.28 19.90
CA ILE A 104 0.10 7.56 19.90
C ILE A 104 -0.93 8.26 19.02
N ILE A 105 -1.78 7.46 18.38
CA ILE A 105 -2.92 7.92 17.59
C ILE A 105 -4.20 7.48 18.30
N LEU A 106 -5.11 8.43 18.47
CA LEU A 106 -6.40 8.20 19.11
C LEU A 106 -7.50 8.09 18.06
N ALA A 107 -8.46 7.22 18.31
CA ALA A 107 -9.71 7.14 17.58
C ALA A 107 -10.91 7.21 18.54
N PRO A 108 -12.05 7.77 18.11
CA PRO A 108 -13.30 7.67 18.88
C PRO A 108 -13.76 6.22 19.00
N ILE A 109 -14.25 5.80 20.17
CA ILE A 109 -14.69 4.41 20.41
C ILE A 109 -15.74 3.93 19.40
N LYS A 110 -16.65 4.82 18.99
CA LYS A 110 -17.71 4.50 18.03
C LYS A 110 -17.18 4.06 16.66
N GLU A 111 -15.93 4.40 16.34
CA GLU A 111 -15.29 4.12 15.06
C GLU A 111 -14.32 2.93 15.12
N PHE A 112 -14.04 2.41 16.32
CA PHE A 112 -13.02 1.39 16.53
C PHE A 112 -13.56 -0.05 16.43
N ALA A 113 -12.89 -0.88 15.64
CA ALA A 113 -13.22 -2.30 15.50
C ALA A 113 -11.97 -3.18 15.33
N ILE A 114 -11.53 -3.87 16.38
CA ILE A 114 -10.32 -4.72 16.42
C ILE A 114 -10.37 -5.91 15.42
N ASN A 115 -11.55 -6.31 14.96
CA ASN A 115 -11.73 -7.56 14.21
C ASN A 115 -12.09 -7.37 12.72
N ASN A 116 -12.02 -6.14 12.18
CA ASN A 116 -12.36 -5.88 10.78
C ASN A 116 -11.13 -6.00 9.87
N TRP A 117 -10.82 -7.24 9.48
CA TRP A 117 -9.69 -7.59 8.62
C TRP A 117 -10.11 -7.78 7.17
N GLY A 118 -9.70 -6.86 6.28
CA GLY A 118 -9.98 -6.97 4.85
C GLY A 118 -11.48 -7.04 4.57
N CYS A 119 -12.27 -6.27 5.33
CA CYS A 119 -13.67 -6.06 5.07
C CYS A 119 -13.83 -5.14 3.86
N ALA A 120 -14.98 -5.21 3.20
CA ALA A 120 -15.34 -4.17 2.25
C ALA A 120 -15.35 -2.78 2.94
N PRO A 121 -15.00 -1.71 2.21
CA PRO A 121 -15.24 -0.35 2.69
C PRO A 121 -16.74 -0.16 2.95
N ASP A 122 -17.08 0.68 3.92
CA ASP A 122 -18.47 1.15 4.03
C ASP A 122 -18.82 2.11 2.88
N GLU A 123 -20.11 2.29 2.61
CA GLU A 123 -20.58 3.10 1.47
C GLU A 123 -20.06 4.54 1.53
N GLN A 124 -20.04 5.13 2.73
CA GLN A 124 -19.60 6.50 2.93
C GLN A 124 -18.10 6.65 2.72
N GLU A 125 -17.29 5.75 3.29
CA GLU A 125 -15.85 5.72 3.08
C GLU A 125 -15.53 5.55 1.60
N GLN A 126 -16.19 4.62 0.92
CA GLN A 126 -15.92 4.38 -0.49
C GLN A 126 -16.28 5.59 -1.35
N ALA A 127 -17.42 6.25 -1.07
CA ALA A 127 -17.84 7.46 -1.75
C ALA A 127 -16.87 8.62 -1.48
N ASP A 128 -16.48 8.83 -0.22
CA ASP A 128 -15.57 9.91 0.19
C ASP A 128 -14.18 9.74 -0.41
N ALA A 129 -13.64 8.52 -0.43
CA ALA A 129 -12.34 8.20 -1.01
C ALA A 129 -12.35 8.22 -2.55
N THR A 130 -13.51 8.39 -3.18
CA THR A 130 -13.63 8.41 -4.64
C THR A 130 -13.39 9.81 -5.21
N PHE A 131 -12.59 9.86 -6.27
CA PHE A 131 -12.20 11.09 -6.95
C PHE A 131 -12.31 10.92 -8.47
N GLU A 132 -12.92 11.88 -9.15
CA GLU A 132 -13.18 11.79 -10.59
C GLU A 132 -11.93 12.14 -11.40
N TRP A 133 -11.40 11.18 -12.16
CA TRP A 133 -10.21 11.38 -12.98
C TRP A 133 -10.41 12.42 -14.09
N SER A 134 -11.64 12.52 -14.63
CA SER A 134 -12.01 13.49 -15.66
C SER A 134 -11.72 14.94 -15.26
N GLN A 135 -11.80 15.28 -13.97
CA GLN A 135 -11.49 16.61 -13.45
C GLN A 135 -9.99 16.96 -13.62
N VAL A 136 -9.11 15.97 -13.43
CA VAL A 136 -7.66 16.15 -13.64
C VAL A 136 -7.34 16.21 -15.12
N GLU A 137 -7.94 15.35 -15.94
CA GLU A 137 -7.73 15.38 -17.40
C GLU A 137 -8.16 16.70 -18.02
N GLU A 138 -9.32 17.22 -17.62
CA GLU A 138 -9.82 18.51 -18.09
C GLU A 138 -8.90 19.65 -17.67
N LEU A 139 -8.45 19.66 -16.40
CA LEU A 139 -7.49 20.64 -15.90
C LEU A 139 -6.17 20.60 -16.67
N MET A 140 -5.60 19.40 -16.86
CA MET A 140 -4.33 19.22 -17.58
C MET A 140 -4.47 19.67 -19.03
N ARG A 141 -5.59 19.34 -19.69
CA ARG A 141 -5.88 19.78 -21.06
C ARG A 141 -6.05 21.30 -21.16
N ALA A 142 -6.77 21.91 -20.22
CA ALA A 142 -6.99 23.36 -20.19
C ALA A 142 -5.69 24.15 -19.92
N SER A 143 -4.76 23.55 -19.17
CA SER A 143 -3.46 24.16 -18.86
C SER A 143 -2.48 24.13 -20.05
N GLY A 144 -2.66 23.18 -20.98
CA GLY A 144 -1.76 22.96 -22.11
C GLY A 144 -0.37 22.49 -21.66
N ASP A 145 0.67 22.88 -22.40
CA ASP A 145 2.06 22.52 -22.10
C ASP A 145 2.74 23.42 -21.04
N SER A 146 2.03 24.45 -20.55
CA SER A 146 2.56 25.41 -19.58
C SER A 146 2.28 24.98 -18.15
N ASP A 147 3.32 24.55 -17.45
CA ASP A 147 3.28 24.28 -16.01
C ASP A 147 2.80 25.49 -15.22
N GLN A 148 3.15 26.70 -15.66
CA GLN A 148 2.71 27.94 -15.02
C GLN A 148 1.18 28.09 -15.06
N ASN A 149 0.54 27.77 -16.19
CA ASN A 149 -0.93 27.82 -16.30
C ASN A 149 -1.59 26.83 -15.34
N LEU A 150 -0.99 25.65 -15.16
CA LEU A 150 -1.48 24.66 -14.22
C LEU A 150 -1.38 25.18 -12.77
N TYR A 151 -0.28 25.83 -12.40
CA TYR A 151 -0.05 26.29 -11.02
C TYR A 151 -0.71 27.62 -10.68
N ASP A 152 -1.06 28.44 -11.67
CA ASP A 152 -1.83 29.68 -11.47
C ASP A 152 -3.34 29.43 -11.39
N SER A 153 -3.80 28.23 -11.75
CA SER A 153 -5.22 27.86 -11.77
C SER A 153 -5.77 27.61 -10.36
N PRO A 154 -6.80 28.34 -9.89
CA PRO A 154 -7.45 28.06 -8.62
C PRO A 154 -8.04 26.64 -8.54
N SER A 155 -8.53 26.12 -9.67
CA SER A 155 -9.06 24.76 -9.78
C SER A 155 -7.97 23.73 -9.52
N SER A 156 -6.74 23.99 -9.97
CA SER A 156 -5.58 23.14 -9.70
C SER A 156 -5.26 23.08 -8.20
N SER A 157 -5.19 24.23 -7.54
CA SER A 157 -4.98 24.31 -6.10
C SER A 157 -6.04 23.54 -5.30
N LEU A 158 -7.32 23.66 -5.70
CA LEU A 158 -8.42 22.98 -5.04
C LEU A 158 -8.35 21.46 -5.22
N LEU A 159 -8.07 21.00 -6.44
CA LEU A 159 -7.94 19.57 -6.73
C LEU A 159 -6.72 18.96 -6.03
N ALA A 160 -5.59 19.67 -6.01
CA ALA A 160 -4.40 19.25 -5.29
C ALA A 160 -4.68 19.11 -3.78
N SER A 161 -5.34 20.10 -3.18
CA SER A 161 -5.74 20.06 -1.76
C SER A 161 -6.67 18.89 -1.45
N ARG A 162 -7.66 18.64 -2.33
CA ARG A 162 -8.59 17.52 -2.19
C ARG A 162 -7.86 16.18 -2.23
N ILE A 163 -6.94 15.98 -3.17
CA ILE A 163 -6.11 14.76 -3.26
C ILE A 163 -5.32 14.56 -1.97
N PHE A 164 -4.69 15.63 -1.46
CA PHE A 164 -3.95 15.57 -0.20
C PHE A 164 -4.81 15.15 0.98
N GLU A 165 -5.97 15.77 1.16
CA GLU A 165 -6.86 15.44 2.27
C GLU A 165 -7.39 14.01 2.19
N LEU A 166 -7.67 13.50 0.99
CA LEU A 166 -8.10 12.11 0.81
C LEU A 166 -6.97 11.11 1.16
N LEU A 167 -5.75 11.33 0.65
CA LEU A 167 -4.60 10.49 1.00
C LEU A 167 -4.28 10.57 2.50
N ARG A 168 -4.39 11.75 3.10
CA ARG A 168 -4.16 11.94 4.54
C ARG A 168 -5.19 11.20 5.37
N ARG A 169 -6.47 11.30 5.00
CA ARG A 169 -7.58 10.73 5.77
C ARG A 169 -7.70 9.22 5.60
N TYR A 170 -7.60 8.71 4.38
CA TYR A 170 -7.87 7.30 4.07
C TYR A 170 -6.61 6.46 3.86
N GLY A 171 -5.48 7.10 3.54
CA GLY A 171 -4.26 6.41 3.09
C GLY A 171 -4.29 6.04 1.61
N TYR A 172 -5.44 6.17 0.94
CA TYR A 172 -5.61 5.87 -0.47
C TYR A 172 -6.65 6.77 -1.13
N ILE A 173 -6.62 6.81 -2.46
CA ILE A 173 -7.68 7.38 -3.30
C ILE A 173 -8.17 6.31 -4.28
N ARG A 174 -9.47 6.29 -4.54
CA ARG A 174 -10.09 5.54 -5.63
C ARG A 174 -10.41 6.51 -6.77
N LEU A 175 -9.61 6.47 -7.83
CA LEU A 175 -9.84 7.28 -9.02
C LEU A 175 -10.89 6.62 -9.90
N HIS A 176 -12.02 7.29 -10.10
CA HIS A 176 -13.04 6.86 -11.05
C HIS A 176 -12.66 7.31 -12.45
N LEU A 177 -12.58 6.35 -13.36
CA LEU A 177 -12.30 6.59 -14.77
C LEU A 177 -13.62 6.81 -15.54
N PRO A 178 -13.72 7.86 -16.37
CA PRO A 178 -14.90 8.04 -17.22
C PRO A 178 -15.02 6.87 -18.20
N SER A 179 -16.24 6.54 -18.63
CA SER A 179 -16.48 5.43 -19.58
C SER A 179 -15.80 5.62 -20.94
N SER A 180 -15.37 6.84 -21.27
CA SER A 180 -14.59 7.15 -22.48
C SER A 180 -13.08 6.93 -22.31
N SER A 181 -12.60 6.65 -21.09
CA SER A 181 -11.19 6.39 -20.83
C SER A 181 -10.78 5.07 -21.49
N PRO A 182 -9.65 5.01 -22.23
CA PRO A 182 -9.15 3.76 -22.81
C PRO A 182 -8.40 2.88 -21.80
N ILE A 183 -8.18 3.38 -20.57
CA ILE A 183 -7.36 2.72 -19.56
C ILE A 183 -7.94 1.35 -19.16
N PRO A 184 -9.26 1.17 -18.94
CA PRO A 184 -9.83 -0.13 -18.61
C PRO A 184 -9.57 -1.19 -19.69
N GLU A 185 -9.71 -0.86 -20.98
CA GLU A 185 -9.40 -1.79 -22.07
C GLU A 185 -7.91 -2.13 -22.12
N ILE A 186 -7.03 -1.13 -21.94
CA ILE A 186 -5.57 -1.33 -21.89
C ILE A 186 -5.20 -2.29 -20.75
N VAL A 187 -5.75 -2.08 -19.55
CA VAL A 187 -5.52 -2.93 -18.36
C VAL A 187 -6.06 -4.34 -18.59
N GLN A 188 -7.23 -4.47 -19.23
CA GLN A 188 -7.82 -5.78 -19.55
C GLN A 188 -6.97 -6.54 -20.58
N ALA A 189 -6.47 -5.87 -21.62
CA ALA A 189 -5.57 -6.45 -22.62
C ALA A 189 -4.23 -6.89 -21.98
N ALA A 190 -3.66 -6.05 -21.11
CA ALA A 190 -2.48 -6.39 -20.34
C ALA A 190 -2.72 -7.60 -19.45
N THR A 191 -3.85 -7.66 -18.74
CA THR A 191 -4.24 -8.82 -17.92
C THR A 191 -4.28 -10.11 -18.75
N THR A 192 -4.87 -10.07 -19.95
CA THR A 192 -4.87 -11.24 -20.87
C THR A 192 -3.46 -11.65 -21.31
N SER A 193 -2.57 -10.70 -21.60
CA SER A 193 -1.13 -10.99 -21.85
C SER A 193 -0.47 -11.63 -20.63
N VAL A 194 -0.73 -11.12 -19.43
CA VAL A 194 -0.20 -11.64 -18.15
C VAL A 194 -0.61 -13.09 -17.92
N HIS A 195 -1.89 -13.43 -18.14
CA HIS A 195 -2.37 -14.81 -18.04
C HIS A 195 -1.57 -15.75 -18.96
N ARG A 196 -1.38 -15.36 -20.22
CA ARG A 196 -0.58 -16.14 -21.19
C ARG A 196 0.87 -16.28 -20.73
N TYR A 197 1.46 -15.24 -20.15
CA TYR A 197 2.84 -15.28 -19.67
C TYR A 197 3.00 -16.22 -18.47
N PHE A 198 2.17 -16.10 -17.43
CA PHE A 198 2.32 -16.89 -16.21
C PHE A 198 1.93 -18.37 -16.37
N ALA A 199 1.15 -18.71 -17.40
CA ALA A 199 0.86 -20.09 -17.78
C ALA A 199 2.07 -20.85 -18.36
N LYS A 200 3.14 -20.14 -18.74
CA LYS A 200 4.36 -20.77 -19.28
C LYS A 200 5.14 -21.53 -18.19
N PRO A 201 5.91 -22.57 -18.59
CA PRO A 201 6.90 -23.20 -17.72
C PRO A 201 7.86 -22.19 -17.07
N GLU A 202 8.32 -22.48 -15.85
CA GLU A 202 9.15 -21.55 -15.08
C GLU A 202 10.48 -21.22 -15.74
N ASP A 203 11.11 -22.20 -16.40
CA ASP A 203 12.32 -22.02 -17.19
C ASP A 203 12.11 -21.04 -18.35
N GLU A 204 10.96 -21.08 -19.02
CA GLU A 204 10.61 -20.08 -20.05
C GLU A 204 10.40 -18.69 -19.47
N LYS A 205 9.74 -18.58 -18.30
CA LYS A 205 9.55 -17.28 -17.63
C LYS A 205 10.90 -16.67 -17.25
N ARG A 206 11.83 -17.48 -16.73
CA ARG A 206 13.18 -17.05 -16.33
C ARG A 206 14.05 -16.57 -17.49
N LYS A 207 13.75 -16.93 -18.75
CA LYS A 207 14.46 -16.37 -19.93
C LYS A 207 14.34 -14.85 -20.02
N LYS A 208 13.27 -14.25 -19.49
CA LYS A 208 13.09 -12.79 -19.46
C LYS A 208 13.74 -12.12 -18.24
N PHE A 209 14.73 -12.73 -17.56
CA PHE A 209 15.44 -12.13 -16.42
C PHE A 209 16.73 -11.43 -16.84
N LEU A 210 16.86 -10.18 -16.44
CA LEU A 210 18.08 -9.38 -16.58
C LEU A 210 18.41 -8.70 -15.25
N GLY A 211 19.42 -9.23 -14.55
CA GLY A 211 19.97 -8.64 -13.33
C GLY A 211 21.06 -7.59 -13.61
N PHE A 212 21.10 -6.57 -12.77
CA PHE A 212 22.10 -5.49 -12.78
C PHE A 212 22.86 -5.43 -11.45
N ASN A 213 23.96 -4.67 -11.43
CA ASN A 213 24.65 -4.32 -10.18
C ASN A 213 23.66 -3.62 -9.22
N GLN A 214 23.92 -3.72 -7.91
CA GLN A 214 23.07 -3.14 -6.85
C GLN A 214 21.65 -3.73 -6.74
N GLN A 215 21.47 -5.03 -7.03
CA GLN A 215 20.19 -5.76 -6.85
C GLN A 215 19.00 -5.22 -7.68
N LYS A 216 19.24 -4.36 -8.67
CA LYS A 216 18.21 -3.97 -9.64
C LYS A 216 18.08 -5.07 -10.69
N PHE A 217 16.86 -5.30 -11.18
CA PHE A 217 16.63 -6.22 -12.29
C PHE A 217 15.40 -5.83 -13.08
N VAL A 218 15.31 -6.33 -14.30
CA VAL A 218 14.11 -6.35 -15.14
C VAL A 218 13.79 -7.81 -15.41
N GLY A 219 12.52 -8.21 -15.36
CA GLY A 219 12.11 -9.58 -15.63
C GLY A 219 11.46 -10.33 -14.49
N PHE A 220 11.44 -11.66 -14.65
CA PHE A 220 10.72 -12.59 -13.78
C PHE A 220 11.47 -12.91 -12.48
N SER A 221 10.73 -12.96 -11.38
CA SER A 221 11.21 -13.41 -10.07
C SER A 221 10.17 -14.28 -9.39
N HIS A 222 10.62 -15.41 -8.86
CA HIS A 222 9.83 -16.31 -8.02
C HIS A 222 10.75 -16.93 -6.98
N ALA A 223 10.43 -16.69 -5.71
CA ALA A 223 11.07 -17.36 -4.59
C ALA A 223 10.44 -18.75 -4.42
N LYS A 224 11.27 -19.79 -4.32
CA LYS A 224 10.81 -21.17 -4.15
C LYS A 224 9.92 -21.27 -2.89
N GLY A 225 8.73 -21.85 -3.03
CA GLY A 225 7.75 -21.99 -1.94
C GLY A 225 6.92 -20.74 -1.64
N SER A 226 7.10 -19.64 -2.39
CA SER A 226 6.25 -18.46 -2.29
C SER A 226 4.97 -18.63 -3.11
N ALA A 227 3.81 -18.30 -2.52
CA ALA A 227 2.52 -18.15 -3.22
C ALA A 227 2.52 -16.98 -4.23
N ARG A 228 3.56 -16.14 -4.19
CA ARG A 228 3.74 -14.97 -5.04
C ARG A 228 4.90 -15.14 -6.00
N GLN A 229 4.66 -14.86 -7.27
CA GLN A 229 5.66 -14.63 -8.31
C GLN A 229 5.38 -13.33 -9.05
N PHE A 230 6.38 -12.72 -9.68
CA PHE A 230 6.18 -11.45 -10.37
C PHE A 230 7.13 -11.19 -11.53
N ILE A 231 6.75 -10.26 -12.39
CA ILE A 231 7.58 -9.67 -13.45
C ILE A 231 7.79 -8.21 -13.10
N GLN A 232 9.01 -7.70 -13.27
CA GLN A 232 9.33 -6.29 -13.09
C GLN A 232 9.74 -5.65 -14.42
N LEU A 233 9.03 -4.59 -14.81
CA LEU A 233 9.29 -3.77 -15.98
C LEU A 233 9.85 -2.40 -15.56
N ARG A 234 10.79 -1.90 -16.35
CA ARG A 234 11.39 -0.56 -16.23
C ARG A 234 11.75 -0.06 -17.63
N THR A 235 11.72 1.26 -17.82
CA THR A 235 12.34 1.86 -19.01
C THR A 235 13.84 1.60 -19.00
N THR A 236 14.46 1.50 -20.18
CA THR A 236 15.89 1.24 -20.32
C THR A 236 16.53 2.15 -21.37
N ARG A 237 17.85 2.35 -21.27
CA ARG A 237 18.63 3.09 -22.28
C ARG A 237 19.34 2.11 -23.22
N ARG A 238 19.34 2.37 -24.52
CA ARG A 238 19.93 1.48 -25.55
C ARG A 238 21.44 1.26 -25.29
N LYS A 239 21.87 0.00 -25.47
CA LYS A 239 23.24 -0.57 -25.43
C LYS A 239 23.82 -0.93 -24.05
N ILE A 240 23.73 -2.22 -23.71
CA ILE A 240 24.82 -2.92 -23.03
C ILE A 240 25.77 -3.43 -24.12
N THR A 241 26.82 -2.67 -24.46
CA THR A 241 27.88 -3.20 -25.34
C THR A 241 28.86 -4.10 -24.63
N ASN A 242 28.89 -4.07 -23.28
CA ASN A 242 29.98 -4.67 -22.51
C ASN A 242 29.58 -5.95 -21.76
N THR A 243 28.34 -6.45 -21.87
CA THR A 243 27.93 -7.66 -21.12
C THR A 243 27.11 -8.68 -21.92
N ASP A 244 26.96 -8.56 -23.25
CA ASP A 244 26.18 -9.49 -24.10
C ASP A 244 24.73 -9.77 -23.67
N LYS A 245 24.18 -8.97 -22.75
CA LYS A 245 22.85 -9.19 -22.17
C LYS A 245 21.80 -8.36 -22.92
N VAL A 246 20.83 -9.05 -23.53
CA VAL A 246 19.71 -8.44 -24.26
C VAL A 246 18.62 -8.01 -23.27
N VAL A 247 18.14 -6.77 -23.38
CA VAL A 247 16.99 -6.28 -22.59
C VAL A 247 15.76 -7.12 -22.95
N PRO A 248 15.05 -7.71 -21.97
CA PRO A 248 13.85 -8.47 -22.26
C PRO A 248 12.80 -7.59 -22.95
N VAL A 249 12.37 -7.99 -24.15
CA VAL A 249 11.23 -7.35 -24.82
C VAL A 249 9.94 -7.89 -24.19
N PHE A 250 9.12 -6.98 -23.67
CA PHE A 250 7.81 -7.30 -23.11
C PHE A 250 6.72 -7.11 -24.15
N ASP A 251 5.58 -7.72 -23.88
CA ASP A 251 4.41 -7.67 -24.75
C ASP A 251 3.93 -6.22 -24.87
N VAL A 252 3.36 -5.86 -26.02
CA VAL A 252 2.93 -4.48 -26.30
C VAL A 252 1.86 -4.02 -25.30
N GLU A 253 0.97 -4.93 -24.91
CA GLU A 253 -0.12 -4.68 -23.97
C GLU A 253 0.41 -4.30 -22.57
N LEU A 254 1.47 -4.97 -22.11
CA LEU A 254 2.14 -4.64 -20.85
C LEU A 254 2.79 -3.26 -20.88
N THR A 255 3.37 -2.90 -22.03
CA THR A 255 4.02 -1.60 -22.20
C THR A 255 2.98 -0.48 -22.33
N GLN A 256 1.85 -0.72 -22.98
CA GLN A 256 0.73 0.22 -23.02
C GLN A 256 0.15 0.46 -21.61
N ALA A 257 -0.03 -0.59 -20.81
CA ALA A 257 -0.44 -0.45 -19.42
C ALA A 257 0.57 0.34 -18.58
N TYR A 258 1.87 0.10 -18.78
CA TYR A 258 2.92 0.92 -18.16
C TYR A 258 2.75 2.41 -18.49
N LEU A 259 2.62 2.76 -19.77
CA LEU A 259 2.53 4.15 -20.21
C LEU A 259 1.25 4.84 -19.69
N ALA A 260 0.13 4.12 -19.70
CA ALA A 260 -1.14 4.63 -19.17
C ALA A 260 -1.05 4.95 -17.67
N LEU A 261 -0.54 4.02 -16.86
CA LEU A 261 -0.41 4.21 -15.41
C LEU A 261 0.69 5.24 -15.07
N GLN A 262 1.76 5.30 -15.86
CA GLN A 262 2.77 6.35 -15.74
C GLN A 262 2.15 7.73 -15.94
N SER A 263 1.32 7.91 -16.98
CA SER A 263 0.66 9.19 -17.26
C SER A 263 -0.15 9.68 -16.05
N ILE A 264 -0.98 8.80 -15.48
CA ILE A 264 -1.77 9.09 -14.26
C ILE A 264 -0.84 9.50 -13.11
N ALA A 265 0.19 8.70 -12.82
CA ALA A 265 1.10 8.95 -11.71
C ALA A 265 1.83 10.29 -11.84
N TYR A 266 2.29 10.63 -13.04
CA TYR A 266 3.00 11.88 -13.32
C TYR A 266 2.09 13.09 -13.19
N GLN A 267 0.89 13.04 -13.77
CA GLN A 267 -0.09 14.12 -13.68
C GLN A 267 -0.51 14.37 -12.23
N LEU A 268 -0.79 13.32 -11.46
CA LEU A 268 -1.11 13.45 -10.03
C LEU A 268 0.06 14.03 -9.25
N PHE A 269 1.28 13.53 -9.45
CA PHE A 269 2.44 14.04 -8.72
C PHE A 269 2.74 15.51 -9.07
N LYS A 270 2.56 15.90 -10.34
CA LYS A 270 2.68 17.28 -10.80
C LYS A 270 1.67 18.19 -10.11
N LEU A 271 0.40 17.76 -10.07
CA LEU A 271 -0.66 18.48 -9.36
C LEU A 271 -0.38 18.58 -7.86
N MET A 272 0.13 17.52 -7.25
CA MET A 272 0.56 17.51 -5.83
C MET A 272 1.73 18.46 -5.54
N CYS A 273 2.48 18.89 -6.55
CA CYS A 273 3.55 19.89 -6.42
C CYS A 273 3.04 21.34 -6.55
N HIS A 274 1.73 21.56 -6.48
CA HIS A 274 1.14 22.89 -6.54
C HIS A 274 1.67 23.82 -5.43
N PRO A 275 2.08 25.07 -5.74
CA PRO A 275 2.66 26.01 -4.76
C PRO A 275 1.77 26.29 -3.54
N GLY A 276 0.45 26.20 -3.72
CA GLY A 276 -0.54 26.32 -2.63
C GLY A 276 -0.38 25.30 -1.50
N LEU A 277 0.38 24.22 -1.69
CA LEU A 277 0.62 23.17 -0.69
C LEU A 277 2.00 23.27 -0.01
N THR A 278 2.85 24.22 -0.43
CA THR A 278 4.25 24.32 0.01
C THR A 278 4.40 24.75 1.48
N SER A 279 3.41 25.40 2.09
CA SER A 279 3.49 25.76 3.51
C SER A 279 3.47 24.53 4.44
N GLN A 280 2.83 23.44 3.99
CA GLN A 280 2.65 22.20 4.76
C GLN A 280 3.61 21.09 4.32
N THR A 281 4.31 21.27 3.20
CA THR A 281 5.13 20.22 2.56
C THR A 281 6.44 20.80 2.02
N HIS A 282 7.34 19.98 1.50
CA HIS A 282 8.46 20.45 0.69
C HIS A 282 8.20 20.38 -0.81
N LEU A 283 6.97 20.07 -1.21
CA LEU A 283 6.64 19.93 -2.63
C LEU A 283 6.60 21.30 -3.31
N SER A 284 7.13 21.31 -4.54
CA SER A 284 7.22 22.51 -5.38
C SER A 284 7.36 22.09 -6.85
N PRO A 285 7.03 22.99 -7.80
CA PRO A 285 7.26 22.75 -9.23
C PRO A 285 8.70 22.36 -9.56
N GLU A 286 9.68 22.96 -8.89
CA GLU A 286 11.11 22.66 -9.07
C GLU A 286 11.46 21.26 -8.55
N LEU A 287 10.80 20.82 -7.48
CA LEU A 287 10.94 19.48 -6.93
C LEU A 287 10.49 18.44 -7.95
N TYR A 288 9.33 18.63 -8.59
CA TYR A 288 8.80 17.72 -9.61
C TYR A 288 9.85 17.40 -10.68
N SER A 289 10.40 18.44 -11.31
CA SER A 289 11.36 18.30 -12.42
C SER A 289 12.71 17.71 -11.99
N SER A 290 13.14 17.95 -10.76
CA SER A 290 14.41 17.44 -10.22
C SER A 290 14.30 16.00 -9.70
N HIS A 291 13.11 15.57 -9.26
CA HIS A 291 12.93 14.30 -8.59
C HIS A 291 12.49 13.16 -9.49
N VAL A 292 11.77 13.39 -10.60
CA VAL A 292 11.29 12.30 -11.46
C VAL A 292 12.02 12.26 -12.80
N ASP A 293 12.19 11.07 -13.37
CA ASP A 293 12.67 10.93 -14.76
C ASP A 293 11.65 11.57 -15.71
N ALA A 294 12.06 12.07 -16.88
CA ALA A 294 11.06 12.54 -17.84
C ALA A 294 10.17 11.36 -18.29
N PRO A 295 8.85 11.57 -18.46
CA PRO A 295 7.93 10.50 -18.77
C PRO A 295 8.27 9.87 -20.13
N CYS A 296 8.20 8.54 -20.20
CA CYS A 296 8.23 7.83 -21.46
C CYS A 296 6.96 8.16 -22.27
N SER A 297 7.10 8.52 -23.54
CA SER A 297 6.00 9.02 -24.38
C SER A 297 5.46 8.02 -25.39
N SER A 298 6.18 6.93 -25.66
CA SER A 298 5.80 5.95 -26.67
C SER A 298 6.31 4.53 -26.37
N LEU A 299 5.86 3.57 -27.17
CA LEU A 299 6.33 2.19 -27.13
C LEU A 299 7.81 2.08 -27.54
N GLU A 300 8.22 2.83 -28.56
CA GLU A 300 9.59 2.88 -29.08
C GLU A 300 10.55 3.44 -28.03
N SER A 301 10.13 4.51 -27.35
CA SER A 301 10.93 5.16 -26.31
C SER A 301 11.03 4.35 -25.02
N PHE A 302 10.21 3.31 -24.81
CA PHE A 302 10.28 2.50 -23.59
C PHE A 302 11.61 1.74 -23.46
N ASN A 303 12.10 1.18 -24.58
CA ASN A 303 13.36 0.44 -24.64
C ASN A 303 14.56 1.33 -24.99
N GLU A 304 14.32 2.56 -25.44
CA GLU A 304 15.33 3.53 -25.85
C GLU A 304 15.08 4.88 -25.17
N CYS A 305 14.87 4.84 -23.86
CA CYS A 305 14.37 5.99 -23.11
C CYS A 305 15.50 6.98 -22.86
N GLU A 306 15.50 8.10 -23.59
CA GLU A 306 16.50 9.17 -23.44
C GLU A 306 16.49 9.80 -22.04
N SER A 307 15.37 9.72 -21.32
CA SER A 307 15.22 10.26 -19.98
C SER A 307 15.97 9.46 -18.91
N VAL A 308 16.40 8.23 -19.22
CA VAL A 308 17.26 7.45 -18.32
C VAL A 308 18.64 8.12 -18.29
N PRO A 309 19.12 8.56 -17.11
CA PRO A 309 20.40 9.25 -17.00
C PRO A 309 21.54 8.45 -17.63
N SER A 310 22.53 9.12 -18.22
CA SER A 310 23.61 8.44 -18.94
C SER A 310 24.48 7.52 -18.08
N ASN A 311 24.51 7.77 -16.77
CA ASN A 311 25.17 6.94 -15.77
C ASN A 311 24.26 5.83 -15.21
N GLN A 312 23.04 5.69 -15.71
CA GLN A 312 22.08 4.65 -15.35
C GLN A 312 21.68 3.85 -16.59
N PHE A 313 21.37 2.58 -16.37
CA PHE A 313 20.95 1.68 -17.43
C PHE A 313 19.42 1.54 -17.51
N VAL A 314 18.74 1.64 -16.36
CA VAL A 314 17.28 1.52 -16.24
C VAL A 314 16.72 2.75 -15.55
N GLY A 315 15.51 3.13 -15.93
CA GLY A 315 14.76 4.20 -15.28
C GLY A 315 14.40 3.88 -13.84
N THR A 316 14.04 4.93 -13.11
CA THR A 316 13.76 4.87 -11.69
C THR A 316 12.42 4.17 -11.41
N ASN A 317 11.42 4.47 -12.23
CA ASN A 317 10.05 3.95 -12.12
C ASN A 317 10.00 2.43 -12.31
N VAL A 318 9.02 1.81 -11.65
CA VAL A 318 8.87 0.36 -11.63
C VAL A 318 7.43 0.02 -11.95
N PHE A 319 7.22 -0.96 -12.82
CA PHE A 319 5.92 -1.58 -13.00
C PHE A 319 6.05 -3.05 -12.66
N ARG A 320 5.28 -3.51 -11.68
CA ARG A 320 5.33 -4.92 -11.27
C ARG A 320 4.02 -5.59 -11.58
N ILE A 321 4.12 -6.74 -12.21
CA ILE A 321 2.99 -7.63 -12.45
C ILE A 321 3.15 -8.80 -11.51
N TYR A 322 2.26 -8.93 -10.55
CA TYR A 322 2.24 -10.04 -9.60
C TYR A 322 1.22 -11.09 -10.03
N GLN A 323 1.57 -12.36 -9.80
CA GLN A 323 0.61 -13.44 -9.67
C GLN A 323 0.68 -13.95 -8.23
N TYR A 324 -0.47 -14.03 -7.60
CA TYR A 324 -0.70 -14.67 -6.31
C TYR A 324 -1.53 -15.92 -6.56
N LEU A 325 -1.02 -17.07 -6.13
CA LEU A 325 -1.71 -18.34 -6.22
C LEU A 325 -1.52 -19.09 -4.91
N ARG A 326 -2.61 -19.23 -4.18
CA ARG A 326 -2.67 -20.11 -3.01
C ARG A 326 -3.01 -21.51 -3.49
N ASP A 327 -2.17 -22.47 -3.14
CA ASP A 327 -2.47 -23.88 -3.35
C ASP A 327 -3.78 -24.23 -2.63
N GLY A 328 -4.64 -25.04 -3.27
CA GLY A 328 -5.86 -25.50 -2.63
C GLY A 328 -5.54 -26.26 -1.34
N LEU A 329 -6.37 -26.09 -0.31
CA LEU A 329 -6.33 -26.92 0.90
C LEU A 329 -6.32 -28.39 0.48
N LYS A 330 -5.18 -29.07 0.60
CA LYS A 330 -5.08 -30.51 0.29
C LYS A 330 -5.94 -31.24 1.33
N LYS A 331 -7.17 -31.59 0.95
CA LYS A 331 -8.02 -32.49 1.74
C LYS A 331 -7.28 -33.82 1.91
N GLY A 332 -6.81 -34.11 3.13
CA GLY A 332 -6.32 -35.44 3.51
C GLY A 332 -4.84 -35.57 3.87
N SER A 333 -4.08 -34.49 4.05
CA SER A 333 -2.81 -34.57 4.78
C SER A 333 -2.99 -34.06 6.20
N ASP A 334 -2.72 -34.90 7.20
CA ASP A 334 -2.75 -34.55 8.63
C ASP A 334 -1.79 -33.40 9.03
N SER A 335 -1.06 -32.82 8.08
CA SER A 335 -0.32 -31.56 8.25
C SER A 335 -1.17 -30.36 7.79
N ASP A 336 -2.01 -29.87 8.70
CA ASP A 336 -2.87 -28.68 8.70
C ASP A 336 -2.11 -27.34 8.50
N SER A 337 -1.21 -27.29 7.52
CA SER A 337 -0.08 -26.34 7.49
C SER A 337 -0.14 -25.27 6.41
N SER A 338 -1.15 -25.27 5.53
CA SER A 338 -1.36 -24.13 4.63
C SER A 338 -2.04 -23.01 5.42
N PRO A 339 -1.40 -21.84 5.60
CA PRO A 339 -1.96 -20.77 6.42
C PRO A 339 -3.31 -20.33 5.86
N SER A 340 -4.29 -20.12 6.73
CA SER A 340 -5.60 -19.59 6.33
C SER A 340 -5.46 -18.17 5.75
N PRO A 341 -6.33 -17.76 4.82
CA PRO A 341 -6.40 -16.36 4.37
C PRO A 341 -6.59 -15.40 5.56
N GLY A 342 -6.15 -14.16 5.39
CA GLY A 342 -6.10 -13.13 6.42
C GLY A 342 -4.68 -12.68 6.72
N PHE A 343 -4.54 -11.73 7.67
CA PHE A 343 -3.29 -11.06 8.01
C PHE A 343 -2.08 -12.01 8.20
N MET A 344 -2.31 -13.15 8.86
CA MET A 344 -1.26 -14.14 9.18
C MET A 344 -0.87 -15.05 8.00
N GLY A 345 -1.76 -15.19 7.02
CA GLY A 345 -1.53 -16.02 5.85
C GLY A 345 -1.44 -15.23 4.55
N ALA A 346 -1.32 -13.91 4.62
CA ALA A 346 -1.30 -13.03 3.46
C ALA A 346 -0.19 -13.38 2.46
N ALA A 347 -0.51 -13.29 1.16
CA ALA A 347 0.44 -13.46 0.05
C ALA A 347 1.66 -12.54 0.13
N THR A 348 1.50 -11.39 0.78
CA THR A 348 2.56 -10.42 1.03
C THR A 348 2.65 -10.12 2.51
N THR A 349 3.86 -9.87 3.00
CA THR A 349 4.03 -9.23 4.30
C THR A 349 3.34 -7.86 4.32
N VAL A 350 2.91 -7.40 5.48
CA VAL A 350 2.50 -6.01 5.68
C VAL A 350 3.66 -5.09 5.37
N HIS A 351 3.43 -4.07 4.55
CA HIS A 351 4.45 -3.11 4.17
C HIS A 351 3.84 -1.80 3.70
N SER A 352 4.68 -0.78 3.61
CA SER A 352 4.42 0.42 2.80
C SER A 352 5.29 0.40 1.55
N ASP A 353 4.81 1.08 0.51
CA ASP A 353 5.58 1.25 -0.71
C ASP A 353 6.62 2.34 -0.54
N MET A 354 7.84 2.09 -1.02
CA MET A 354 8.95 3.00 -0.74
C MET A 354 8.93 4.28 -1.60
N GLY A 355 8.15 4.32 -2.69
CA GLY A 355 8.21 5.33 -3.75
C GLY A 355 7.59 6.69 -3.41
N LEU A 356 7.27 7.46 -4.45
CA LEU A 356 6.48 8.69 -4.35
C LEU A 356 4.98 8.35 -4.36
N LEU A 357 4.54 7.70 -5.44
CA LEU A 357 3.16 7.26 -5.61
C LEU A 357 3.14 5.82 -6.12
N THR A 358 2.17 5.06 -5.64
CA THR A 358 1.77 3.79 -6.27
C THR A 358 0.43 4.01 -6.94
N VAL A 359 0.33 3.62 -8.21
CA VAL A 359 -0.89 3.66 -9.02
C VAL A 359 -1.20 2.23 -9.43
N SER A 360 -2.26 1.65 -8.87
CA SER A 360 -2.63 0.26 -9.10
C SER A 360 -4.01 0.19 -9.75
N PRO A 361 -4.14 -0.36 -10.97
CA PRO A 361 -5.45 -0.70 -11.49
C PRO A 361 -6.08 -1.80 -10.64
N HIS A 362 -7.41 -1.92 -10.76
CA HIS A 362 -8.15 -3.00 -10.16
C HIS A 362 -7.61 -4.37 -10.61
N SER A 363 -7.37 -5.29 -9.67
CA SER A 363 -6.93 -6.66 -9.95
C SER A 363 -8.07 -7.52 -10.52
N ASN A 364 -7.77 -8.71 -11.07
CA ASN A 364 -8.83 -9.63 -11.54
C ASN A 364 -9.63 -10.28 -10.38
N LEU A 365 -9.10 -10.24 -9.16
CA LEU A 365 -9.73 -10.70 -7.92
C LEU A 365 -9.44 -9.70 -6.80
N PRO A 366 -10.38 -9.44 -5.88
CA PRO A 366 -10.14 -8.57 -4.74
C PRO A 366 -9.11 -9.21 -3.79
N GLY A 367 -8.37 -8.36 -3.07
CA GLY A 367 -7.41 -8.81 -2.07
C GLY A 367 -6.47 -7.73 -1.56
N LEU A 368 -6.40 -6.57 -2.21
CA LEU A 368 -5.58 -5.46 -1.73
C LEU A 368 -6.20 -4.84 -0.47
N THR A 369 -5.56 -5.08 0.67
CA THR A 369 -6.03 -4.66 1.98
C THR A 369 -5.13 -3.56 2.53
N VAL A 370 -5.72 -2.43 2.91
CA VAL A 370 -5.03 -1.19 3.28
C VAL A 370 -5.48 -0.76 4.67
N LEU A 371 -4.54 -0.33 5.51
CA LEU A 371 -4.84 0.24 6.80
C LEU A 371 -5.35 1.67 6.62
N LYS A 372 -6.54 1.94 7.16
CA LYS A 372 -7.13 3.27 7.13
C LYS A 372 -6.37 4.23 8.06
N HIS A 373 -6.03 5.42 7.56
CA HIS A 373 -5.23 6.39 8.32
C HIS A 373 -6.00 7.15 9.39
N SER A 374 -7.29 7.45 9.17
CA SER A 374 -8.06 8.30 10.09
C SER A 374 -8.15 7.71 11.50
N ASP A 375 -8.14 6.39 11.62
CA ASP A 375 -8.34 5.70 12.88
C ASP A 375 -7.34 4.57 13.15
N ALA A 376 -6.43 4.21 12.24
CA ALA A 376 -5.44 3.12 12.43
C ALA A 376 -6.02 1.76 12.88
N SER A 377 -7.34 1.58 12.78
CA SER A 377 -8.05 0.47 13.44
C SER A 377 -8.62 -0.53 12.44
N ARG A 378 -8.82 -0.09 11.19
CA ARG A 378 -9.53 -0.87 10.18
C ARG A 378 -8.67 -1.18 8.98
N TRP A 379 -8.65 -2.45 8.60
CA TRP A 379 -8.03 -2.94 7.37
C TRP A 379 -9.12 -3.13 6.32
N VAL A 380 -9.05 -2.32 5.27
CA VAL A 380 -10.08 -2.23 4.23
C VAL A 380 -9.58 -2.90 2.97
N ASN A 381 -10.35 -3.85 2.43
CA ASN A 381 -10.11 -4.37 1.09
C ASN A 381 -10.65 -3.38 0.06
N VAL A 382 -9.77 -2.54 -0.47
CA VAL A 382 -10.16 -1.39 -1.31
C VAL A 382 -10.75 -1.80 -2.65
N GLU A 383 -10.55 -3.04 -3.07
CA GLU A 383 -11.07 -3.63 -4.30
C GLU A 383 -12.50 -4.20 -4.14
N MET A 384 -13.04 -4.27 -2.92
CA MET A 384 -14.39 -4.77 -2.69
C MET A 384 -15.45 -3.67 -2.77
N LYS A 385 -16.64 -4.03 -3.24
CA LYS A 385 -17.84 -3.19 -3.13
C LYS A 385 -18.36 -3.14 -1.70
N PRO A 386 -19.00 -2.02 -1.28
CA PRO A 386 -19.62 -1.93 0.03
C PRO A 386 -20.64 -3.05 0.23
N GLY A 387 -20.61 -3.64 1.42
CA GLY A 387 -21.48 -4.77 1.79
C GLY A 387 -21.20 -6.09 1.06
N SER A 388 -20.27 -6.14 0.11
CA SER A 388 -19.93 -7.38 -0.58
C SER A 388 -19.11 -8.29 0.34
N SER A 389 -19.44 -9.58 0.31
CA SER A 389 -18.60 -10.67 0.81
C SER A 389 -17.97 -11.48 -0.33
N CYS A 390 -18.21 -11.09 -1.58
CA CYS A 390 -17.82 -11.82 -2.77
C CYS A 390 -16.32 -11.66 -3.02
N VAL A 391 -15.59 -12.78 -2.96
CA VAL A 391 -14.14 -12.83 -3.21
C VAL A 391 -13.79 -13.39 -4.60
N ASP A 392 -14.79 -13.82 -5.35
CA ASP A 392 -14.65 -14.48 -6.65
C ASP A 392 -14.52 -13.49 -7.83
N GLY A 393 -14.65 -12.19 -7.55
CA GLY A 393 -14.52 -11.13 -8.54
C GLY A 393 -15.77 -10.86 -9.38
N SER A 394 -16.90 -11.48 -9.06
CA SER A 394 -18.19 -11.23 -9.75
C SER A 394 -18.68 -9.78 -9.62
N ASP A 395 -18.32 -9.14 -8.50
CA ASP A 395 -18.76 -7.79 -8.13
C ASP A 395 -17.74 -6.69 -8.46
N LEU A 396 -16.69 -6.95 -9.24
CA LEU A 396 -15.61 -5.96 -9.44
C LEU A 396 -16.04 -4.82 -10.37
N GLU A 397 -15.78 -3.59 -9.92
CA GLU A 397 -15.87 -2.42 -10.78
C GLU A 397 -14.53 -2.12 -11.45
N LYS A 398 -14.49 -2.32 -12.77
CA LYS A 398 -13.25 -2.24 -13.55
C LYS A 398 -12.79 -0.81 -13.90
N ASN A 399 -13.59 0.20 -13.57
CA ASN A 399 -13.34 1.60 -13.95
C ASN A 399 -12.60 2.39 -12.86
N TYR A 400 -11.83 1.70 -12.00
CA TYR A 400 -11.15 2.34 -10.89
C TYR A 400 -9.66 2.05 -10.85
N ILE A 401 -8.91 3.08 -10.45
CA ILE A 401 -7.48 3.01 -10.15
C ILE A 401 -7.27 3.42 -8.70
N PHE A 402 -6.48 2.66 -7.96
CA PHE A 402 -6.12 2.95 -6.58
C PHE A 402 -4.79 3.67 -6.52
N VAL A 403 -4.72 4.76 -5.73
CA VAL A 403 -3.51 5.56 -5.57
C VAL A 403 -3.10 5.64 -4.11
N PHE A 404 -1.81 5.43 -3.85
CA PHE A 404 -1.21 5.46 -2.52
C PHE A 404 0.01 6.38 -2.51
N ALA A 405 0.24 7.08 -1.40
CA ALA A 405 1.52 7.74 -1.16
C ALA A 405 2.57 6.72 -0.71
N GLY A 406 3.81 6.85 -1.15
CA GLY A 406 4.92 6.02 -0.67
C GLY A 406 5.77 6.71 0.40
N GLU A 407 6.72 5.97 0.98
CA GLU A 407 7.58 6.44 2.07
C GLU A 407 8.45 7.65 1.66
N THR A 408 8.82 7.75 0.37
CA THR A 408 9.52 8.95 -0.13
C THR A 408 8.60 10.18 -0.13
N MET A 409 7.32 10.01 -0.49
CA MET A 409 6.33 11.08 -0.40
C MET A 409 6.09 11.48 1.05
N ALA A 410 6.05 10.53 1.98
CA ALA A 410 5.94 10.83 3.41
C ALA A 410 7.11 11.70 3.89
N GLN A 411 8.34 11.39 3.46
CA GLN A 411 9.51 12.21 3.75
C GLN A 411 9.40 13.63 3.14
N LEU A 412 9.00 13.75 1.87
CA LEU A 412 8.85 15.04 1.19
C LEU A 412 7.75 15.92 1.78
N THR A 413 6.76 15.30 2.41
CA THR A 413 5.63 16.00 3.05
C THR A 413 5.82 16.17 4.55
N LYS A 414 7.01 15.89 5.10
CA LYS A 414 7.30 15.97 6.54
C LYS A 414 6.33 15.15 7.40
N GLY A 415 5.82 14.04 6.86
CA GLY A 415 4.82 13.21 7.52
C GLY A 415 3.38 13.73 7.44
N TYR A 416 3.13 14.84 6.73
CA TYR A 416 1.77 15.30 6.46
C TYR A 416 0.96 14.27 5.68
N LEU A 417 1.60 13.62 4.70
CA LEU A 417 1.12 12.36 4.15
C LEU A 417 1.92 11.22 4.75
N LEU A 418 1.24 10.12 5.07
CA LEU A 418 1.88 8.88 5.50
C LEU A 418 1.82 7.86 4.36
N ALA A 419 2.78 6.95 4.34
CA ALA A 419 2.71 5.80 3.46
C ALA A 419 1.82 4.73 4.11
N PRO A 420 0.72 4.29 3.48
CA PRO A 420 -0.20 3.37 4.10
C PRO A 420 0.42 1.98 4.22
N LEU A 421 0.18 1.35 5.37
CA LEU A 421 0.42 -0.08 5.51
C LEU A 421 -0.62 -0.83 4.69
N HIS A 422 -0.16 -1.82 3.93
CA HIS A 422 -1.02 -2.66 3.14
C HIS A 422 -0.44 -4.07 2.97
N PHE A 423 -1.31 -4.99 2.57
CA PHE A 423 -0.96 -6.35 2.20
C PHE A 423 -1.97 -6.90 1.18
N VAL A 424 -1.64 -8.01 0.55
CA VAL A 424 -2.55 -8.75 -0.32
C VAL A 424 -3.01 -10.02 0.38
N ASP A 425 -4.33 -10.14 0.51
CA ASP A 425 -5.03 -11.32 1.02
C ASP A 425 -5.75 -12.03 -0.12
N GLU A 426 -5.10 -13.04 -0.70
CA GLU A 426 -5.67 -13.89 -1.72
C GLU A 426 -6.60 -14.93 -1.09
N ARG A 427 -7.90 -14.63 -1.14
CA ARG A 427 -8.98 -15.40 -0.49
C ARG A 427 -9.60 -16.49 -1.36
N THR A 428 -9.24 -16.57 -2.63
CA THR A 428 -9.80 -17.53 -3.59
C THR A 428 -8.73 -18.56 -3.93
N PRO A 429 -8.72 -19.74 -3.25
CA PRO A 429 -7.75 -20.79 -3.53
C PRO A 429 -7.82 -21.23 -4.99
N THR A 430 -6.70 -21.72 -5.52
CA THR A 430 -6.56 -22.28 -6.88
C THR A 430 -6.81 -21.33 -8.06
N VAL A 431 -7.41 -20.16 -7.84
CA VAL A 431 -7.59 -19.13 -8.87
C VAL A 431 -6.51 -18.06 -8.72
N PRO A 432 -5.68 -17.80 -9.74
CA PRO A 432 -4.63 -16.81 -9.64
C PRO A 432 -5.20 -15.39 -9.60
N ARG A 433 -4.76 -14.61 -8.60
CA ARG A 433 -4.95 -13.16 -8.56
C ARG A 433 -3.77 -12.46 -9.23
N PHE A 434 -4.05 -11.57 -10.16
CA PHE A 434 -3.10 -10.73 -10.87
C PHE A 434 -3.30 -9.27 -10.51
N SER A 435 -2.22 -8.61 -10.13
CA SER A 435 -2.20 -7.16 -9.88
C SER A 435 -1.04 -6.51 -10.62
N MET A 436 -1.21 -5.27 -11.08
CA MET A 436 -0.24 -4.57 -11.90
C MET A 436 0.08 -3.16 -11.36
N PRO A 437 0.61 -3.02 -10.13
CA PRO A 437 0.98 -1.70 -9.61
C PRO A 437 2.14 -1.06 -10.38
N PHE A 438 1.95 0.22 -10.70
CA PHE A 438 2.99 1.13 -11.15
C PHE A 438 3.51 1.95 -9.95
N PHE A 439 4.82 2.03 -9.79
CA PHE A 439 5.50 2.77 -8.74
C PHE A 439 6.26 3.93 -9.35
N LEU A 440 5.74 5.15 -9.15
CA LEU A 440 6.46 6.39 -9.40
C LEU A 440 7.54 6.53 -8.32
N ARG A 441 8.80 6.66 -8.73
CA ARG A 441 9.92 6.77 -7.80
C ARG A 441 10.75 8.00 -8.08
N ALA A 442 11.25 8.60 -7.01
CA ALA A 442 12.23 9.68 -7.12
C ALA A 442 13.60 9.13 -7.54
N ARG A 443 14.32 9.89 -8.37
CA ARG A 443 15.69 9.62 -8.80
C ARG A 443 16.56 9.37 -7.58
N GLN A 444 17.43 8.37 -7.66
CA GLN A 444 18.29 7.96 -6.54
C GLN A 444 19.14 9.08 -5.95
N LYS A 445 19.61 10.00 -6.82
CA LYS A 445 20.46 11.14 -6.43
C LYS A 445 19.66 12.40 -6.09
N ALA A 446 18.32 12.38 -6.22
CA ALA A 446 17.51 13.49 -5.75
C ALA A 446 17.69 13.64 -4.24
N VAL A 447 17.66 14.89 -3.78
CA VAL A 447 17.89 15.23 -2.38
C VAL A 447 16.56 15.37 -1.69
N LEU A 448 16.33 14.52 -0.69
CA LEU A 448 15.26 14.67 0.27
C LEU A 448 15.66 15.73 1.30
N PRO A 449 14.76 16.67 1.60
CA PRO A 449 15.01 17.72 2.58
C PRO A 449 15.11 17.14 3.99
N ALA A 450 15.77 17.91 4.87
CA ALA A 450 15.84 17.58 6.28
C ALA A 450 14.45 17.64 6.91
N VAL A 451 14.14 16.70 7.80
CA VAL A 451 12.94 16.71 8.63
C VAL A 451 13.36 16.89 10.07
N GLU A 452 12.81 17.93 10.70
CA GLU A 452 13.11 18.30 12.08
C GLU A 452 12.88 17.12 13.03
N GLY A 453 13.82 16.92 13.95
CA GLY A 453 13.78 15.81 14.92
C GLY A 453 14.01 14.41 14.33
N PHE A 454 14.22 14.27 13.02
CA PHE A 454 14.39 12.97 12.39
C PHE A 454 15.76 12.80 11.70
N CYS A 455 16.05 13.60 10.67
CA CYS A 455 17.30 13.47 9.93
C CYS A 455 17.65 14.72 9.11
N GLY A 456 18.95 14.91 8.85
CA GLY A 456 19.44 15.91 7.91
C GLY A 456 19.07 15.59 6.46
N ALA A 457 19.32 16.54 5.56
CA ALA A 457 19.09 16.35 4.13
C ALA A 457 19.93 15.16 3.61
N MET A 458 19.33 14.34 2.75
CA MET A 458 19.95 13.10 2.27
C MET A 458 19.52 12.75 0.85
N THR A 459 20.25 11.89 0.17
CA THR A 459 19.79 11.37 -1.12
C THR A 459 18.68 10.33 -0.93
N VAL A 460 17.81 10.18 -1.94
CA VAL A 460 16.83 9.09 -1.99
C VAL A 460 17.49 7.72 -1.84
N GLU A 461 18.67 7.52 -2.44
CA GLU A 461 19.44 6.28 -2.28
C GLU A 461 19.82 6.01 -0.81
N HIS A 462 20.31 7.03 -0.11
CA HIS A 462 20.66 6.90 1.31
C HIS A 462 19.43 6.59 2.15
N PHE A 463 18.34 7.33 1.93
CA PHE A 463 17.06 7.08 2.61
C PHE A 463 16.58 5.64 2.41
N MET A 464 16.56 5.17 1.16
CA MET A 464 16.06 3.84 0.81
C MET A 464 16.92 2.69 1.35
N THR A 465 18.24 2.86 1.37
CA THR A 465 19.18 1.76 1.68
C THR A 465 19.64 1.74 3.13
N LYS A 466 19.60 2.89 3.83
CA LYS A 466 20.04 3.02 5.21
C LYS A 466 18.86 3.25 6.14
N VAL A 467 18.08 4.30 5.90
CA VAL A 467 16.99 4.71 6.80
C VAL A 467 15.84 3.72 6.76
N LEU A 468 15.24 3.49 5.59
CA LEU A 468 14.13 2.55 5.44
C LEU A 468 14.53 1.11 5.75
N HIS A 469 15.78 0.74 5.48
CA HIS A 469 16.27 -0.59 5.83
C HIS A 469 16.34 -0.77 7.36
N GLN A 470 16.86 0.22 8.08
CA GLN A 470 16.84 0.23 9.55
C GLN A 470 15.40 0.23 10.08
N TRP A 471 14.49 0.99 9.48
CA TRP A 471 13.08 0.97 9.86
C TRP A 471 12.43 -0.39 9.65
N LYS A 472 12.76 -1.12 8.59
CA LYS A 472 12.28 -2.48 8.38
C LYS A 472 12.87 -3.47 9.40
N GLN A 473 13.97 -3.11 10.06
CA GLN A 473 14.47 -3.80 11.24
C GLN A 473 13.80 -3.34 12.54
N VAL A 474 12.95 -2.29 12.56
CA VAL A 474 12.10 -1.90 13.71
C VAL A 474 10.88 -2.83 13.83
N TRP A 475 10.63 -3.66 12.82
CA TRP A 475 9.69 -4.77 12.85
C TRP A 475 10.49 -5.95 13.39
N GLY A 476 10.12 -6.45 14.57
CA GLY A 476 10.76 -7.61 15.21
C GLY A 476 10.62 -8.89 14.39
N GLU A 477 10.76 -10.05 15.05
CA GLU A 477 10.49 -11.34 14.40
C GLU A 477 9.10 -11.33 13.73
N LYS A 478 8.99 -11.98 12.55
CA LYS A 478 7.75 -12.06 11.77
C LYS A 478 6.56 -12.39 12.68
N PRO A 479 5.35 -11.84 12.42
CA PRO A 479 4.15 -12.30 13.10
C PRO A 479 4.04 -13.83 12.99
N THR A 480 4.24 -14.54 14.11
CA THR A 480 4.02 -15.98 14.22
C THR A 480 2.57 -16.24 14.63
N THR A 481 2.06 -17.41 14.24
CA THR A 481 0.66 -17.90 14.19
C THR A 481 -0.20 -17.84 15.46
N ASP A 482 0.24 -17.18 16.53
CA ASP A 482 -0.40 -17.26 17.84
C ASP A 482 -1.06 -15.92 18.22
N PHE A 483 -2.28 -15.70 17.71
CA PHE A 483 -3.25 -14.73 18.20
C PHE A 483 -4.44 -15.48 18.82
#